data_AF-A0A520PT76-F1
#
_entry.id   AF-A0A520PT76-F1
#
_cell.length_a   1.000
_cell.length_b   1.000
_cell.length_c   1.000
_cell.angle_alpha   90.00
_cell.angle_beta   90.00
_cell.angle_gamma   90.00
#
_symmetry.space_group_name_H-M   'P 1'
#
loop_
_entity.id
_entity.type
_entity.pdbx_description
1 polymer ?
#
loop_
_entity_poly.entity_id
_entity_poly.type
_entity_poly.pdbx_seq_one_letter_code
_entity_poly.pdbx_strand_id
1 'polypeptide(L)'
;MKQALKLGSWFSLWFFFSGQQNFEVSDLAPKTQQVEVPLEWIIGAGVLAVLLIIILIVQIQLKRKSEVKMRQKYNFDHAERLLNSMIGSGPNAFELRKLIEAVLGTKDPIEIMNFSRSLAAFDKRSEEYLELEQNSAEAQKALTQTRKLLNLSLNNSNIPFTSSKLLPIGQALQCQVQLGERKLKFDSIVLAQSESKLLIKTPQVEERPVEIKDVAEISCQIERHKDGVYEFRLPFLAQKQGKQNVLVMHHSSDIKLISKANIDKDTLEEEWYME
;
A
#
# COMPACT_ATOMS: atom_id res chain seq x y z
N MET A 1 -18.49 -31.18 9.34
CA MET A 1 -19.48 -31.41 8.25
C MET A 1 -19.91 -32.87 8.05
N LYS A 2 -19.42 -33.88 8.81
CA LYS A 2 -19.81 -35.30 8.62
C LYS A 2 -20.86 -35.87 9.59
N GLN A 3 -21.40 -35.07 10.53
CA GLN A 3 -22.39 -35.56 11.52
C GLN A 3 -23.84 -35.13 11.24
N ALA A 4 -24.07 -34.16 10.35
CA ALA A 4 -25.43 -33.68 10.05
C ALA A 4 -26.22 -34.59 9.09
N LEU A 5 -25.55 -35.53 8.39
CA LEU A 5 -26.20 -36.41 7.41
C LEU A 5 -26.85 -37.68 8.01
N LYS A 6 -26.64 -37.98 9.30
CA LYS A 6 -27.17 -39.22 9.92
C LYS A 6 -28.57 -39.08 10.52
N LEU A 7 -29.08 -37.88 10.74
CA LEU A 7 -30.38 -37.66 11.38
C LEU A 7 -31.57 -37.69 10.40
N GLY A 8 -31.35 -37.41 9.12
CA GLY A 8 -32.41 -37.48 8.09
C GLY A 8 -32.80 -38.90 7.67
N SER A 9 -31.96 -39.90 7.96
CA SER A 9 -32.14 -41.28 7.50
C SER A 9 -33.00 -42.14 8.43
N TRP A 10 -33.22 -41.73 9.68
CA TRP A 10 -34.02 -42.50 10.64
C TRP A 10 -35.52 -42.17 10.59
N PHE A 11 -35.88 -40.94 10.22
CA PHE A 11 -37.29 -40.55 10.09
C PHE A 11 -38.00 -41.19 8.89
N SER A 12 -37.27 -41.48 7.80
CA SER A 12 -37.83 -42.14 6.60
C SER A 12 -38.07 -43.64 6.79
N LEU A 13 -37.40 -44.29 7.75
CA LEU A 13 -37.53 -45.73 8.01
C LEU A 13 -38.70 -46.07 8.95
N TRP A 14 -39.13 -45.13 9.78
CA TRP A 14 -40.29 -45.34 10.66
C TRP A 14 -41.63 -45.18 9.94
N PHE A 15 -41.68 -44.35 8.89
CA PHE A 15 -42.88 -44.18 8.05
C PHE A 15 -43.18 -45.38 7.14
N PHE A 16 -42.21 -46.26 6.89
CA PHE A 16 -42.40 -47.41 5.99
C PHE A 16 -42.97 -48.66 6.68
N PHE A 17 -43.07 -48.71 8.02
CA PHE A 17 -43.43 -49.94 8.74
C PHE A 17 -44.81 -49.94 9.42
N SER A 18 -45.55 -48.84 9.43
CA SER A 18 -46.89 -48.76 10.07
C SER A 18 -48.08 -48.90 9.10
N GLY A 19 -47.83 -49.18 7.82
CA GLY A 19 -48.86 -49.23 6.77
C GLY A 19 -49.02 -50.60 6.11
N GLN A 20 -49.09 -51.70 6.86
CA GLN A 20 -49.64 -52.96 6.33
C GLN A 20 -51.02 -53.21 6.96
N GLN A 21 -52.06 -52.74 6.28
CA GLN A 21 -53.40 -53.31 6.39
C GLN A 21 -53.70 -54.09 5.12
N ASN A 22 -54.28 -55.28 5.31
CA ASN A 22 -54.54 -56.30 4.30
C ASN A 22 -55.26 -55.73 3.07
N PHE A 23 -54.71 -55.94 1.88
CA PHE A 23 -55.36 -55.60 0.61
C PHE A 23 -56.25 -56.76 0.15
N GLU A 24 -57.56 -56.60 0.21
CA GLU A 24 -58.54 -57.40 -0.53
C GLU A 24 -58.76 -56.76 -1.92
N VAL A 25 -58.85 -57.59 -2.96
CA VAL A 25 -58.88 -57.19 -4.38
C VAL A 25 -60.27 -56.67 -4.83
N SER A 26 -61.19 -56.38 -3.90
CA SER A 26 -62.58 -56.02 -4.22
C SER A 26 -62.92 -54.52 -4.15
N ASP A 27 -61.96 -53.64 -3.86
CA ASP A 27 -62.20 -52.19 -3.70
C ASP A 27 -61.73 -51.33 -4.89
N LEU A 28 -61.72 -51.88 -6.10
CA LEU A 28 -61.57 -51.12 -7.36
C LEU A 28 -62.86 -50.33 -7.69
N ALA A 29 -63.25 -49.42 -6.80
CA ALA A 29 -64.15 -48.32 -7.09
C ALA A 29 -63.36 -47.01 -6.89
N PRO A 30 -63.34 -46.08 -7.86
CA PRO A 30 -62.66 -44.81 -7.67
C PRO A 30 -63.49 -43.95 -6.70
N LYS A 31 -63.30 -44.16 -5.39
CA LYS A 31 -63.61 -43.10 -4.43
C LYS A 31 -62.51 -42.07 -4.61
N THR A 32 -62.86 -40.94 -5.22
CA THR A 32 -62.12 -39.68 -5.09
C THR A 32 -62.11 -39.30 -3.61
N GLN A 33 -61.23 -39.94 -2.84
CA GLN A 33 -60.99 -39.62 -1.45
C GLN A 33 -60.12 -38.36 -1.49
N GLN A 34 -60.77 -37.20 -1.42
CA GLN A 34 -60.06 -35.98 -1.07
C GLN A 34 -59.45 -36.23 0.30
N VAL A 35 -58.14 -36.45 0.31
CA VAL A 35 -57.36 -36.52 1.54
C VAL A 35 -57.37 -35.10 2.11
N GLU A 36 -58.36 -34.81 2.94
CA GLU A 36 -58.39 -33.59 3.74
C GLU A 36 -57.21 -33.67 4.72
N VAL A 37 -56.13 -32.97 4.38
CA VAL A 37 -54.97 -32.85 5.26
C VAL A 37 -55.44 -32.12 6.52
N PRO A 38 -55.31 -32.72 7.72
CA PRO A 38 -55.79 -32.07 8.93
C PRO A 38 -55.03 -30.77 9.13
N LEU A 39 -55.74 -29.69 9.49
CA LEU A 39 -55.19 -28.34 9.61
C LEU A 39 -53.91 -28.27 10.49
N GLU A 40 -53.82 -29.14 11.50
CA GLU A 40 -52.66 -29.29 12.38
C GLU A 40 -51.35 -29.65 11.63
N TRP A 41 -51.43 -30.46 10.57
CA TRP A 41 -50.27 -30.83 9.75
C TRP A 41 -49.81 -29.67 8.88
N ILE A 42 -50.74 -28.86 8.37
CA ILE A 42 -50.44 -27.65 7.59
C ILE A 42 -49.74 -26.61 8.48
N ILE A 43 -50.25 -26.42 9.71
CA ILE A 43 -49.65 -25.53 10.71
C ILE A 43 -48.26 -26.05 11.12
N GLY A 44 -48.12 -27.35 11.40
CA GLY A 44 -46.85 -27.98 11.76
C GLY A 44 -45.79 -27.84 10.66
N ALA A 45 -46.16 -28.08 9.40
CA ALA A 45 -45.27 -27.90 8.25
C ALA A 45 -44.85 -26.43 8.06
N GLY A 46 -45.77 -25.48 8.26
CA GLY A 46 -45.48 -24.05 8.22
C GLY A 46 -44.47 -23.61 9.28
N VAL A 47 -44.66 -24.04 10.53
CA VAL A 47 -43.71 -23.74 11.63
C VAL A 47 -42.33 -24.32 11.34
N LEU A 48 -42.27 -25.55 10.82
CA LEU A 48 -41.01 -26.21 10.50
C LEU A 48 -40.27 -25.53 9.35
N ALA A 49 -41.00 -25.09 8.31
CA ALA A 49 -40.44 -24.30 7.22
C ALA A 49 -39.86 -22.95 7.72
N VAL A 50 -40.58 -22.25 8.60
CA VAL A 50 -40.11 -20.99 9.20
C VAL A 50 -38.85 -21.21 10.05
N LEU A 51 -38.81 -22.27 10.86
CA LEU A 51 -37.61 -22.62 11.64
C LEU A 51 -36.39 -22.91 10.76
N LEU A 52 -36.58 -23.64 9.65
CA LEU A 52 -35.50 -23.91 8.69
C LEU A 52 -34.99 -22.62 8.05
N ILE A 53 -35.88 -21.70 7.68
CA ILE A 53 -35.49 -20.39 7.12
C ILE A 53 -34.68 -19.59 8.15
N ILE A 54 -35.11 -19.54 9.41
CA ILE A 54 -34.38 -18.85 10.49
C ILE A 54 -32.98 -19.44 10.67
N ILE A 55 -32.86 -20.78 10.72
CA ILE A 55 -31.57 -21.46 10.84
C ILE A 55 -30.66 -21.11 9.65
N LEU A 56 -31.20 -21.10 8.43
CA LEU A 56 -30.45 -20.79 7.21
C LEU A 56 -29.95 -19.33 7.22
N ILE A 57 -30.81 -18.38 7.64
CA ILE A 57 -30.42 -16.96 7.82
C ILE A 57 -29.28 -16.84 8.84
N VAL A 58 -29.38 -17.50 9.99
CA VAL A 58 -28.35 -17.49 11.03
C VAL A 58 -27.03 -18.07 10.50
N GLN A 59 -27.07 -19.19 9.76
CA GLN A 59 -25.87 -19.77 9.15
C GLN A 59 -25.21 -18.84 8.14
N ILE A 60 -25.99 -18.16 7.30
CA ILE A 60 -25.46 -17.16 6.35
C ILE A 60 -24.79 -16.01 7.10
N GLN A 61 -25.41 -15.49 8.16
CA GLN A 61 -24.81 -14.40 8.95
C GLN A 61 -23.52 -14.83 9.65
N LEU A 62 -23.49 -16.02 10.24
CA LEU A 62 -22.28 -16.56 10.87
C LEU A 62 -21.16 -16.76 9.84
N LYS A 63 -21.49 -17.30 8.66
CA LYS A 63 -20.53 -17.48 7.57
C LYS A 63 -19.96 -16.13 7.13
N ARG A 64 -20.81 -15.14 6.86
CA ARG A 64 -20.38 -13.77 6.51
C ARG A 64 -19.48 -13.15 7.60
N LYS A 65 -19.85 -13.27 8.88
CA LYS A 65 -19.04 -12.76 9.99
C LYS A 65 -17.68 -13.45 10.07
N SER A 66 -17.63 -14.75 9.83
CA SER A 66 -16.37 -15.50 9.80
C SER A 66 -15.49 -15.11 8.61
N GLU A 67 -16.07 -14.93 7.42
CA GLU A 67 -15.36 -14.50 6.22
C GLU A 67 -14.76 -13.10 6.38
N VAL A 68 -15.49 -12.16 6.98
CA VAL A 68 -14.97 -10.81 7.26
C VAL A 68 -13.77 -10.88 8.20
N LYS A 69 -13.86 -11.67 9.29
CA LYS A 69 -12.72 -11.86 10.21
C LYS A 69 -11.52 -12.51 9.53
N MET A 70 -11.76 -13.50 8.67
CA MET A 70 -10.70 -14.17 7.91
C MET A 70 -10.01 -13.21 6.94
N ARG A 71 -10.78 -12.36 6.24
CA ARG A 71 -10.22 -11.32 5.35
C ARG A 71 -9.40 -10.29 6.12
N GLN A 72 -9.90 -9.83 7.27
CA GLN A 72 -9.16 -8.90 8.13
C GLN A 72 -7.83 -9.50 8.60
N LYS A 73 -7.86 -10.74 9.10
CA LYS A 73 -6.65 -11.45 9.51
C LYS A 73 -5.68 -11.64 8.34
N TYR A 74 -6.18 -12.07 7.18
CA TYR A 74 -5.36 -12.24 5.98
C TYR A 74 -4.67 -10.93 5.57
N ASN A 75 -5.40 -9.81 5.56
CA ASN A 75 -4.84 -8.51 5.22
C ASN A 75 -3.78 -8.06 6.24
N PHE A 76 -4.03 -8.30 7.52
CA PHE A 76 -3.08 -8.02 8.60
C PHE A 76 -1.80 -8.86 8.42
N ASP A 77 -1.93 -10.18 8.31
CA ASP A 77 -0.81 -11.12 8.14
C ASP A 77 -0.04 -10.83 6.83
N HIS A 78 -0.72 -10.35 5.80
CA HIS A 78 -0.07 -9.91 4.56
C HIS A 78 0.72 -8.60 4.78
N ALA A 79 0.13 -7.59 5.40
CA ALA A 79 0.80 -6.33 5.68
C ALA A 79 2.02 -6.53 6.61
N GLU A 80 1.89 -7.40 7.61
CA GLU A 80 2.98 -7.77 8.51
C GLU A 80 4.14 -8.44 7.76
N ARG A 81 3.85 -9.38 6.85
CA ARG A 81 4.90 -10.00 6.01
C ARG A 81 5.61 -8.98 5.14
N LEU A 82 4.88 -8.05 4.52
CA LEU A 82 5.48 -6.97 3.73
C LEU A 82 6.37 -6.08 4.59
N LEU A 83 5.89 -5.65 5.75
CA LEU A 83 6.67 -4.82 6.68
C LEU A 83 7.94 -5.53 7.14
N ASN A 84 7.85 -6.80 7.52
CA ASN A 84 9.02 -7.60 7.92
C ASN A 84 10.00 -7.80 6.75
N SER A 85 9.50 -7.93 5.51
CA SER A 85 10.35 -8.02 4.32
C SER A 85 11.12 -6.71 4.04
N MET A 86 10.51 -5.55 4.30
CA MET A 86 11.16 -4.24 4.13
C MET A 86 12.21 -3.98 5.22
N ILE A 87 11.95 -4.40 6.45
CA ILE A 87 12.87 -4.25 7.58
C ILE A 87 14.04 -5.23 7.48
N GLY A 88 13.79 -6.45 6.98
CA GLY A 88 14.75 -7.55 6.95
C GLY A 88 14.89 -8.27 8.30
N SER A 89 15.75 -9.29 8.34
CA SER A 89 15.96 -10.17 9.51
C SER A 89 17.29 -9.95 10.25
N GLY A 90 17.93 -8.80 10.01
CA GLY A 90 19.22 -8.47 10.63
C GLY A 90 19.12 -8.17 12.13
N PRO A 91 20.26 -8.05 12.84
CA PRO A 91 20.30 -7.78 14.28
C PRO A 91 19.60 -6.46 14.68
N ASN A 92 19.46 -5.53 13.73
CA ASN A 92 18.84 -4.22 13.96
C ASN A 92 17.33 -4.21 13.63
N ALA A 93 16.72 -5.32 13.21
CA ALA A 93 15.35 -5.36 12.73
C ALA A 93 14.34 -4.84 13.78
N PHE A 94 14.53 -5.20 15.04
CA PHE A 94 13.68 -4.75 16.15
C PHE A 94 13.74 -3.22 16.32
N GLU A 95 14.95 -2.64 16.28
CA GLU A 95 15.14 -1.19 16.41
C GLU A 95 14.56 -0.43 15.21
N LEU A 96 14.72 -0.97 14.00
CA LEU A 96 14.12 -0.40 12.79
C LEU A 96 12.59 -0.45 12.84
N ARG A 97 12.01 -1.54 13.36
CA ARG A 97 10.57 -1.65 13.57
C ARG A 97 10.08 -0.58 14.55
N LYS A 98 10.74 -0.47 15.70
CA LYS A 98 10.42 0.52 16.74
C LYS A 98 10.54 1.95 16.21
N LEU A 99 11.54 2.22 15.38
CA LEU A 99 11.72 3.51 14.72
C LEU A 99 10.52 3.84 13.81
N ILE A 100 10.12 2.91 12.94
CA ILE A 100 8.96 3.10 12.05
C ILE A 100 7.69 3.35 12.88
N GLU A 101 7.45 2.54 13.90
CA GLU A 101 6.27 2.67 14.77
C GLU A 101 6.23 4.01 15.51
N ALA A 102 7.39 4.48 16.01
CA ALA A 102 7.49 5.77 16.69
C ALA A 102 7.25 6.95 15.74
N VAL A 103 7.89 6.94 14.57
CA VAL A 103 7.76 8.00 13.56
C VAL A 103 6.34 8.06 13.00
N LEU A 104 5.75 6.91 12.67
CA LEU A 104 4.41 6.84 12.09
C LEU A 104 3.31 6.95 13.15
N GLY A 105 3.61 6.72 14.43
CA GLY A 105 2.65 6.81 15.52
C GLY A 105 1.64 5.65 15.57
N THR A 106 1.92 4.54 14.89
CA THR A 106 1.05 3.37 14.83
C THR A 106 1.87 2.08 14.83
N LYS A 107 1.27 1.04 15.42
CA LYS A 107 1.79 -0.34 15.41
C LYS A 107 1.05 -1.23 14.43
N ASP A 108 -0.05 -0.75 13.85
CA ASP A 108 -0.86 -1.51 12.90
C ASP A 108 -0.09 -1.62 11.57
N PRO A 109 0.33 -2.84 11.15
CA PRO A 109 1.01 -3.03 9.88
C PRO A 109 0.19 -2.52 8.70
N ILE A 110 -1.14 -2.59 8.73
CA ILE A 110 -1.99 -2.12 7.63
C ILE A 110 -1.84 -0.61 7.45
N GLU A 111 -1.89 0.14 8.56
CA GLU A 111 -1.69 1.58 8.54
C GLU A 111 -0.27 1.95 8.09
N ILE A 112 0.76 1.26 8.62
CA ILE A 112 2.15 1.44 8.19
C ILE A 112 2.30 1.25 6.68
N MET A 113 1.69 0.20 6.13
CA MET A 113 1.72 -0.07 4.69
C MET A 113 0.96 0.97 3.86
N ASN A 114 -0.01 1.69 4.43
CA ASN A 114 -0.68 2.78 3.72
C ASN A 114 0.27 3.97 3.51
N PHE A 115 1.14 4.26 4.48
CA PHE A 115 2.16 5.31 4.34
C PHE A 115 3.18 4.98 3.24
N SER A 116 3.55 3.72 3.04
CA SER A 116 4.47 3.32 1.97
C SER A 116 3.88 3.48 0.56
N ARG A 117 2.56 3.66 0.45
CA ARG A 117 1.82 3.80 -0.81
C ARG A 117 1.39 5.23 -1.09
N SER A 118 1.45 6.11 -0.10
CA SER A 118 0.96 7.49 -0.21
C SER A 118 1.98 8.47 0.35
N LEU A 119 2.68 9.15 -0.55
CA LEU A 119 3.62 10.20 -0.19
C LEU A 119 2.95 11.31 0.62
N ALA A 120 1.73 11.73 0.22
CA ALA A 120 0.99 12.77 0.91
C ALA A 120 0.64 12.38 2.36
N ALA A 121 0.26 11.13 2.60
CA ALA A 121 0.00 10.65 3.95
C ALA A 121 1.28 10.65 4.80
N PHE A 122 2.40 10.20 4.23
CA PHE A 122 3.68 10.20 4.91
C PHE A 122 4.17 11.62 5.22
N ASP A 123 4.09 12.54 4.26
CA ASP A 123 4.55 13.91 4.43
C ASP A 123 3.73 14.65 5.50
N LYS A 124 2.40 14.48 5.51
CA LYS A 124 1.55 15.00 6.59
C LYS A 124 1.96 14.47 7.96
N ARG A 125 2.16 13.15 8.09
CA ARG A 125 2.59 12.54 9.36
C ARG A 125 3.99 13.01 9.77
N SER A 126 4.86 13.26 8.80
CA SER A 126 6.21 13.77 9.02
C SER A 126 6.19 15.16 9.64
N GLU A 127 5.31 16.04 9.16
CA GLU A 127 5.12 17.39 9.73
C GLU A 127 4.67 17.30 11.19
N GLU A 128 3.63 16.50 11.47
CA GLU A 128 3.14 16.26 12.83
C GLU A 128 4.23 15.70 13.76
N TYR A 129 5.06 14.78 13.27
CA TYR A 129 6.16 14.20 14.05
C TYR A 129 7.27 15.23 14.32
N LEU A 130 7.65 16.05 13.33
CA LEU A 130 8.65 17.11 13.52
C LEU A 130 8.18 18.17 14.49
N GLU A 131 6.90 18.54 14.48
CA GLU A 131 6.34 19.50 15.44
C GLU A 131 6.41 18.97 16.87
N LEU A 132 6.05 17.70 17.09
CA LEU A 132 6.12 17.05 18.40
C LEU A 132 7.55 16.95 18.94
N GLU A 133 8.50 16.61 18.07
CA GLU A 133 9.91 16.45 18.41
C GLU A 133 10.73 17.74 18.28
N GLN A 134 10.05 18.90 18.19
CA GLN A 134 10.66 20.23 18.12
C GLN A 134 11.71 20.38 17.01
N ASN A 135 11.49 19.67 15.90
CA ASN A 135 12.35 19.65 14.73
C ASN A 135 13.83 19.30 15.05
N SER A 136 14.04 18.41 16.02
CA SER A 136 15.37 17.94 16.42
C SER A 136 16.12 17.24 15.27
N ALA A 137 17.46 17.23 15.36
CA ALA A 137 18.29 16.57 14.36
C ALA A 137 18.06 15.05 14.34
N GLU A 138 17.81 14.47 15.51
CA GLU A 138 17.46 13.06 15.70
C GLU A 138 16.13 12.73 15.02
N ALA A 139 15.11 13.59 15.17
CA ALA A 139 13.81 13.41 14.52
C ALA A 139 13.91 13.50 12.99
N GLN A 140 14.68 14.46 12.46
CA GLN A 140 14.92 14.55 11.02
C GLN A 140 15.64 13.31 10.48
N LYS A 141 16.60 12.77 11.23
CA LYS A 141 17.32 11.54 10.88
C LYS A 141 16.39 10.33 10.91
N ALA A 142 15.57 10.21 11.96
CA ALA A 142 14.57 9.16 12.11
C ALA A 142 13.58 9.15 10.93
N LEU A 143 13.06 10.32 10.54
CA LEU A 143 12.16 10.45 9.39
C LEU A 143 12.83 10.07 8.07
N THR A 144 14.03 10.58 7.83
CA THR A 144 14.79 10.27 6.60
C THR A 144 15.03 8.77 6.48
N GLN A 145 15.36 8.11 7.59
CA GLN A 145 15.54 6.67 7.65
C GLN A 145 14.22 5.91 7.43
N THR A 146 13.12 6.34 8.07
CA THR A 146 11.79 5.74 7.86
C THR A 146 11.32 5.88 6.42
N ARG A 147 11.48 7.04 5.78
CA ARG A 147 11.16 7.27 4.36
C ARG A 147 11.90 6.28 3.46
N LYS A 148 13.19 6.07 3.73
CA LYS A 148 14.02 5.09 3.00
C LYS A 148 13.53 3.65 3.21
N LEU A 149 13.20 3.26 4.45
CA LEU A 149 12.70 1.92 4.77
C LEU A 149 11.36 1.62 4.08
N LEU A 150 10.48 2.62 3.99
CA LEU A 150 9.18 2.51 3.30
C LEU A 150 9.30 2.59 1.77
N ASN A 151 10.52 2.66 1.23
CA ASN A 151 10.81 2.81 -0.19
C ASN A 151 10.06 3.99 -0.84
N LEU A 152 9.92 5.09 -0.10
CA LEU A 152 9.38 6.36 -0.61
C LEU A 152 10.51 7.14 -1.29
N SER A 153 10.87 6.69 -2.49
CA SER A 153 12.00 7.24 -3.26
C SER A 153 11.66 7.37 -4.74
N LEU A 154 12.47 8.13 -5.48
CA LEU A 154 12.37 8.27 -6.92
C LEU A 154 12.46 6.92 -7.65
N ASN A 155 13.17 5.95 -7.09
CA ASN A 155 13.34 4.63 -7.71
C ASN A 155 12.04 3.79 -7.67
N ASN A 156 11.09 4.14 -6.82
CA ASN A 156 9.80 3.46 -6.72
C ASN A 156 8.80 4.06 -7.71
N SER A 157 8.67 3.45 -8.90
CA SER A 157 7.76 3.90 -9.98
C SER A 157 6.29 3.98 -9.59
N ASN A 158 5.87 3.32 -8.51
CA ASN A 158 4.49 3.41 -8.02
C ASN A 158 4.21 4.73 -7.29
N ILE A 159 5.25 5.48 -6.94
CA ILE A 159 5.14 6.79 -6.31
C ILE A 159 5.41 7.87 -7.37
N PRO A 160 4.47 8.80 -7.60
CA PRO A 160 4.69 9.91 -8.51
C PRO A 160 5.78 10.83 -7.97
N PHE A 161 6.66 11.31 -8.85
CA PHE A 161 7.70 12.25 -8.45
C PHE A 161 7.10 13.66 -8.27
N THR A 162 6.59 13.94 -7.07
CA THR A 162 5.96 15.23 -6.72
C THR A 162 6.76 16.03 -5.69
N SER A 163 7.89 15.51 -5.21
CA SER A 163 8.76 16.21 -4.27
C SER A 163 10.22 15.79 -4.44
N SER A 164 11.12 16.76 -4.37
CA SER A 164 12.57 16.54 -4.33
C SER A 164 13.04 15.76 -3.08
N LYS A 165 12.19 15.58 -2.06
CA LYS A 165 12.45 14.67 -0.93
C LYS A 165 12.55 13.19 -1.34
N LEU A 166 12.14 12.86 -2.55
CA LEU A 166 12.25 11.52 -3.10
C LEU A 166 13.63 11.23 -3.71
N LEU A 167 14.48 12.25 -3.90
CA LEU A 167 15.77 12.09 -4.55
C LEU A 167 16.73 11.27 -3.68
N PRO A 168 17.19 10.10 -4.12
CA PRO A 168 18.13 9.30 -3.35
C PRO A 168 19.53 9.91 -3.36
N ILE A 169 20.33 9.57 -2.35
CA ILE A 169 21.77 9.87 -2.35
C ILE A 169 22.43 9.17 -3.53
N GLY A 170 23.30 9.87 -4.24
CA GLY A 170 23.95 9.42 -5.47
C GLY A 170 23.16 9.74 -6.75
N GLN A 171 21.95 10.31 -6.63
CA GLN A 171 21.15 10.67 -7.81
C GLN A 171 21.84 11.76 -8.63
N ALA A 172 22.06 11.49 -9.92
CA ALA A 172 22.55 12.47 -10.88
C ALA A 172 21.45 13.46 -11.27
N LEU A 173 21.84 14.73 -11.41
CA LEU A 173 20.97 15.86 -11.72
C LEU A 173 21.63 16.75 -12.77
N GLN A 174 20.86 17.20 -13.75
CA GLN A 174 21.29 18.26 -14.67
C GLN A 174 20.79 19.60 -14.14
N CYS A 175 21.70 20.45 -13.69
CA CYS A 175 21.37 21.71 -13.03
C CYS A 175 21.68 22.90 -13.92
N GLN A 176 20.92 23.97 -13.75
CA GLN A 176 21.17 25.26 -14.36
C GLN A 176 20.92 26.39 -13.38
N VAL A 177 21.77 27.40 -13.43
CA VAL A 177 21.70 28.58 -12.58
C VAL A 177 22.02 29.84 -13.38
N GLN A 178 21.30 30.93 -13.08
CA GLN A 178 21.54 32.25 -13.64
C GLN A 178 22.46 33.03 -12.71
N LEU A 179 23.64 33.42 -13.19
CA LEU A 179 24.63 34.23 -12.48
C LEU A 179 24.76 35.58 -13.17
N GLY A 180 24.00 36.57 -12.72
CA GLY A 180 23.86 37.85 -13.41
C GLY A 180 23.30 37.65 -14.82
N GLU A 181 24.06 38.01 -15.85
CA GLU A 181 23.67 37.82 -17.26
C GLU A 181 23.99 36.42 -17.82
N ARG A 182 24.81 35.63 -17.13
CA ARG A 182 25.29 34.33 -17.64
C ARG A 182 24.46 33.17 -17.11
N LYS A 183 24.15 32.21 -17.99
CA LYS A 183 23.58 30.91 -17.61
C LYS A 183 24.70 29.89 -17.48
N LEU A 184 24.80 29.26 -16.32
CA LEU A 184 25.69 28.13 -16.07
C LEU A 184 24.87 26.85 -16.02
N LYS A 185 25.14 25.92 -16.94
CA LYS A 185 24.62 24.54 -16.90
C LYS A 185 25.71 23.62 -16.37
N PHE A 186 25.35 22.69 -15.50
CA PHE A 186 26.30 21.78 -14.88
C PHE A 186 25.62 20.49 -14.40
N ASP A 187 26.35 19.39 -14.45
CA ASP A 187 25.92 18.15 -13.83
C ASP A 187 26.28 18.13 -12.35
N SER A 188 25.37 17.62 -11.53
CA SER A 188 25.55 17.48 -10.09
C SER A 188 25.05 16.12 -9.62
N ILE A 189 25.37 15.80 -8.36
CA ILE A 189 24.90 14.60 -7.69
C ILE A 189 24.37 14.96 -6.30
N VAL A 190 23.33 14.24 -5.86
CA VAL A 190 22.84 14.34 -4.48
C VAL A 190 23.84 13.68 -3.55
N LEU A 191 24.44 14.48 -2.65
CA LEU A 191 25.46 14.01 -1.71
C LEU A 191 24.85 13.61 -0.37
N ALA A 192 23.84 14.34 0.08
CA ALA A 192 23.12 14.06 1.31
C ALA A 192 21.71 14.66 1.25
N GLN A 193 20.84 14.13 2.10
CA GLN A 193 19.45 14.53 2.19
C GLN A 193 18.98 14.43 3.64
N SER A 194 18.17 15.40 4.07
CA SER A 194 17.33 15.31 5.26
C SER A 194 15.87 15.63 4.88
N GLU A 195 14.97 15.72 5.85
CA GLU A 195 13.59 16.18 5.59
C GLU A 195 13.49 17.68 5.27
N SER A 196 14.50 18.46 5.66
CA SER A 196 14.48 19.93 5.53
C SER A 196 15.40 20.46 4.43
N LYS A 197 16.46 19.72 4.10
CA LYS A 197 17.54 20.18 3.23
C LYS A 197 18.03 19.08 2.29
N LEU A 198 18.38 19.52 1.08
CA LEU A 198 19.06 18.71 0.08
C LEU A 198 20.47 19.27 -0.14
N LEU A 199 21.47 18.40 -0.17
CA LEU A 199 22.85 18.76 -0.47
C LEU A 199 23.25 18.17 -1.81
N ILE A 200 23.67 19.02 -2.73
CA ILE A 200 24.18 18.61 -4.04
C ILE A 200 25.62 19.07 -4.23
N LYS A 201 26.37 18.39 -5.10
CA LYS A 201 27.76 18.72 -5.39
C LYS A 201 27.86 20.08 -6.09
N THR A 202 28.75 20.94 -5.62
CA THR A 202 29.06 22.21 -6.30
C THR A 202 29.72 21.96 -7.66
N PRO A 203 29.34 22.69 -8.72
CA PRO A 203 30.01 22.59 -10.03
C PRO A 203 31.48 23.00 -9.94
N GLN A 204 32.31 22.37 -10.76
CA GLN A 204 33.74 22.66 -10.86
C GLN A 204 34.11 23.03 -12.30
N VAL A 205 34.92 24.08 -12.46
CA VAL A 205 35.53 24.48 -13.74
C VAL A 205 37.04 24.41 -13.53
N GLU A 206 37.74 23.64 -14.36
CA GLU A 206 39.19 23.41 -14.21
C GLU A 206 39.57 23.01 -12.77
N GLU A 207 38.81 22.07 -12.20
CA GLU A 207 38.93 21.57 -10.80
C GLU A 207 38.63 22.58 -9.70
N ARG A 208 38.36 23.84 -10.03
CA ARG A 208 38.00 24.88 -9.05
C ARG A 208 36.50 24.94 -8.85
N PRO A 209 36.00 24.96 -7.60
CA PRO A 209 34.58 25.13 -7.34
C PRO A 209 34.10 26.48 -7.86
N VAL A 210 32.98 26.47 -8.58
CA VAL A 210 32.32 27.72 -8.97
C VAL A 210 31.64 28.31 -7.75
N GLU A 211 31.84 29.60 -7.55
CA GLU A 211 31.17 30.35 -6.51
C GLU A 211 29.77 30.76 -6.97
N ILE A 212 28.75 30.37 -6.22
CA ILE A 212 27.35 30.70 -6.50
C ILE A 212 26.92 31.76 -5.48
N LYS A 213 26.82 33.01 -5.94
CA LYS A 213 26.38 34.19 -5.15
C LYS A 213 25.11 34.77 -5.75
N ASP A 214 24.28 35.36 -4.88
CA ASP A 214 23.07 36.11 -5.25
C ASP A 214 22.05 35.32 -6.08
N VAL A 215 21.97 34.02 -5.84
CA VAL A 215 21.02 33.11 -6.49
C VAL A 215 19.89 32.76 -5.54
N ALA A 216 18.66 32.92 -6.00
CA ALA A 216 17.47 32.52 -5.25
C ALA A 216 17.14 31.02 -5.43
N GLU A 217 17.31 30.50 -6.65
CA GLU A 217 16.93 29.13 -6.99
C GLU A 217 17.84 28.52 -8.06
N ILE A 218 17.95 27.19 -8.04
CA ILE A 218 18.64 26.39 -9.05
C ILE A 218 17.60 25.50 -9.73
N SER A 219 17.52 25.56 -11.05
CA SER A 219 16.65 24.69 -11.83
C SER A 219 17.38 23.37 -12.10
N CYS A 220 16.71 22.26 -11.85
CA CYS A 220 17.25 20.92 -11.98
C CYS A 220 16.33 20.10 -12.88
N GLN A 221 16.94 19.22 -13.66
CA GLN A 221 16.28 18.23 -14.48
C GLN A 221 16.77 16.83 -14.12
N ILE A 222 15.85 15.88 -14.23
CA ILE A 222 16.11 14.47 -14.00
C ILE A 222 15.31 13.62 -14.97
N GLU A 223 15.98 12.63 -15.54
CA GLU A 223 15.33 11.60 -16.33
C GLU A 223 15.01 10.40 -15.45
N ARG A 224 13.75 9.99 -15.48
CA ARG A 224 13.26 8.79 -14.80
C ARG A 224 12.82 7.81 -15.88
N HIS A 225 13.59 6.74 -16.05
CA HIS A 225 13.50 5.78 -17.17
C HIS A 225 12.08 5.33 -17.54
N LYS A 226 11.18 5.17 -16.56
CA LYS A 226 9.80 4.70 -16.79
C LYS A 226 8.78 5.81 -17.07
N ASP A 227 9.07 7.03 -16.65
CA ASP A 227 8.04 8.08 -16.58
C ASP A 227 8.36 9.24 -17.53
N GLY A 228 9.63 9.62 -17.65
CA GLY A 228 10.10 10.70 -18.49
C GLY A 228 11.02 11.70 -17.79
N VAL A 229 11.10 12.90 -18.34
CA VAL A 229 11.99 13.97 -17.85
C VAL A 229 11.22 14.96 -17.02
N TYR A 230 11.70 15.20 -15.80
CA TYR A 230 11.12 16.15 -14.86
C TYR A 230 12.03 17.35 -14.68
N GLU A 231 11.43 18.53 -14.54
CA GLU A 231 12.09 19.76 -14.12
C GLU A 231 11.49 20.29 -12.83
N PHE A 232 12.36 20.81 -11.98
CA PHE A 232 11.98 21.41 -10.72
C PHE A 232 12.98 22.49 -10.33
N ARG A 233 12.58 23.38 -9.43
CA ARG A 233 13.44 24.46 -8.94
C ARG A 233 13.67 24.29 -7.46
N LEU A 234 14.94 24.24 -7.06
CA LEU A 234 15.36 24.12 -5.68
C LEU A 234 15.71 25.51 -5.14
N PRO A 235 15.11 25.98 -4.04
CA PRO A 235 15.51 27.23 -3.41
C PRO A 235 16.91 27.13 -2.80
N PHE A 236 17.80 28.06 -3.15
CA PHE A 236 19.18 28.09 -2.69
C PHE A 236 19.27 28.64 -1.27
N LEU A 237 20.04 27.97 -0.40
CA LEU A 237 20.28 28.44 0.96
C LEU A 237 21.70 28.94 1.16
N ALA A 238 22.68 28.12 0.82
CA ALA A 238 24.08 28.42 1.06
C ALA A 238 24.99 27.51 0.25
N GLN A 239 26.20 27.97 0.01
CA GLN A 239 27.32 27.14 -0.41
C GLN A 239 28.24 26.90 0.79
N LYS A 240 28.61 25.65 1.04
CA LYS A 240 29.55 25.29 2.11
C LYS A 240 30.82 24.70 1.52
N GLN A 241 31.95 25.18 2.00
CA GLN A 241 33.27 24.65 1.67
C GLN A 241 33.73 23.67 2.74
N GLY A 242 34.38 22.59 2.32
CA GLY A 242 34.84 21.52 3.20
C GLY A 242 35.62 20.46 2.43
N LYS A 243 35.58 19.20 2.88
CA LYS A 243 36.18 18.07 2.14
C LYS A 243 35.62 17.96 0.71
N GLN A 244 34.35 18.28 0.56
CA GLN A 244 33.70 18.48 -0.73
C GLN A 244 32.88 19.77 -0.64
N ASN A 245 32.92 20.56 -1.71
CA ASN A 245 32.10 21.77 -1.81
C ASN A 245 30.66 21.38 -2.15
N VAL A 246 29.72 21.89 -1.36
CA VAL A 246 28.31 21.51 -1.47
C VAL A 246 27.42 22.73 -1.58
N LEU A 247 26.36 22.59 -2.35
CA LEU A 247 25.24 23.52 -2.38
C LEU A 247 24.14 22.97 -1.46
N VAL A 248 23.71 23.78 -0.52
CA VAL A 248 22.63 23.47 0.42
C VAL A 248 21.37 24.13 -0.12
N MET A 249 20.33 23.32 -0.28
CA MET A 249 19.06 23.72 -0.88
C MET A 249 17.89 23.34 0.02
N HIS A 250 16.77 24.06 -0.11
CA HIS A 250 15.48 23.56 0.36
C HIS A 250 14.89 22.55 -0.61
N HIS A 251 13.98 21.73 -0.10
CA HIS A 251 13.16 20.89 -0.94
C HIS A 251 12.13 21.71 -1.71
N SER A 252 11.83 21.23 -2.91
CA SER A 252 10.73 21.71 -3.74
C SER A 252 9.68 20.63 -3.95
N SER A 253 8.43 21.09 -4.04
CA SER A 253 7.25 20.32 -4.45
C SER A 253 6.68 20.80 -5.80
N ASP A 254 7.28 21.84 -6.41
CA ASP A 254 6.94 22.27 -7.78
C ASP A 254 7.76 21.43 -8.77
N ILE A 255 7.24 20.23 -9.05
CA ILE A 255 7.83 19.29 -9.99
C ILE A 255 6.97 19.23 -11.26
N LYS A 256 7.58 19.50 -12.41
CA LYS A 256 6.93 19.52 -13.72
C LYS A 256 7.46 18.40 -14.61
N LEU A 257 6.55 17.65 -15.20
CA LEU A 257 6.88 16.67 -16.25
C LEU A 257 7.01 17.41 -17.59
N ILE A 258 8.20 17.40 -18.19
CA ILE A 258 8.46 18.10 -19.47
C ILE A 258 8.24 17.16 -20.66
N SER A 259 8.70 15.93 -20.54
CA SER A 259 8.52 14.91 -21.57
C SER A 259 8.17 13.58 -20.92
N LYS A 260 7.31 12.80 -21.56
CA LYS A 260 7.07 11.42 -21.18
C LYS A 260 8.14 10.55 -21.83
N ALA A 261 8.57 9.50 -21.15
CA ALA A 261 9.36 8.46 -21.80
C ALA A 261 8.52 7.90 -22.97
N ASN A 262 9.11 7.88 -24.17
CA ASN A 262 8.55 7.10 -25.27
C ASN A 262 8.79 5.64 -24.89
N ILE A 263 7.81 5.04 -24.22
CA ILE A 263 7.80 3.59 -24.03
C ILE A 263 7.45 3.04 -25.41
N ASP A 264 8.46 2.81 -26.25
CA ASP A 264 8.26 2.05 -27.48
C ASP A 264 7.65 0.70 -27.07
N LYS A 265 6.45 0.43 -27.60
CA LYS A 265 5.70 -0.79 -27.32
C LYS A 265 6.47 -2.06 -27.71
N ASP A 266 7.52 -1.93 -28.51
CA ASP A 266 8.29 -3.04 -29.06
C ASP A 266 9.15 -3.76 -28.01
N THR A 267 9.46 -3.15 -26.85
CA THR A 267 10.22 -3.83 -25.78
C THR A 267 9.36 -4.73 -24.89
N LEU A 268 8.03 -4.68 -25.02
CA LEU A 268 7.12 -5.51 -24.23
C LEU A 268 6.83 -6.87 -24.88
N GLU A 269 7.23 -7.12 -26.13
CA GLU A 269 7.00 -8.41 -26.79
C GLU A 269 8.13 -9.42 -26.55
N GLU A 270 9.37 -9.00 -26.26
CA GLU A 270 10.49 -9.94 -26.10
C GLU A 270 10.53 -10.66 -24.73
N GLU A 271 9.98 -10.09 -23.65
CA GLU A 271 9.98 -10.74 -22.32
C GLU A 271 8.93 -11.86 -22.17
N TRP A 272 7.95 -11.97 -23.07
CA TRP A 272 6.92 -13.02 -23.00
C TRP A 272 7.29 -14.31 -23.74
N TYR A 273 8.42 -14.35 -24.46
CA TYR A 273 8.83 -15.50 -25.27
C TYR A 273 10.02 -16.29 -24.71
N MET A 274 10.46 -16.01 -23.48
CA MET A 274 11.54 -16.74 -22.83
C MET A 274 11.05 -17.41 -21.54
N GLU A 275 10.15 -18.39 -21.69
CA GLU A 275 9.98 -19.50 -20.74
C GLU A 275 10.60 -20.78 -21.31
#